data_AF-A0A2N0NJT1-F1
#
_entry.id   AF-A0A2N0NJT1-F1
#
_cell.length_a   1.000
_cell.length_b   1.000
_cell.length_c   1.000
_cell.angle_alpha   90.00
_cell.angle_beta   90.00
_cell.angle_gamma   90.00
#
_symmetry.space_group_name_H-M   'P 1'
#
loop_
_entity.id
_entity.type
_entity.pdbx_description
1 polymer ?
#
loop_
_entity_poly.entity_id
_entity_poly.type
_entity_poly.pdbx_seq_one_letter_code
_entity_poly.pdbx_strand_id
1 'polypeptide(L)'
;PVFEPSNAARHATELYEIVAKTNKPYLLFLYTDGGPDHQVKFIKTQLALISLFLALDLNYLVAVRTPPGHSWKNPVERIMSILNLGLQCVSLMRQEMDVELEEIMLKCNSMNDIRKMAEKTPSLKEGLKQNLNSMITLLNDVFEQLQLKDENFKIFEDASELDIDILWNSMLQLDPTLTKDDRNWANIKNNPISNFFNHCCHSHSYFFSIKKCGKDDCEICLPIRSSQDIFNTLDHLPDPVPANNEHYKNFSDVYHMDTSESYCPSIQARKAKLDKYKKKQRRDKQMPWTGNAQRAIHATQIILDCHCNKSRCLYASKKITEDEKKILMAHLDTVCYTCGTTFSQNDNGFKMELEDDSLEESSRK
;
A
#
# COMPACT_ATOMS: atom_id res chain seq x y z
N PRO A 1 -14.97 -0.93 -11.42
CA PRO A 1 -13.50 -0.72 -11.27
C PRO A 1 -12.76 0.06 -12.40
N VAL A 2 -13.08 -0.05 -13.70
CA VAL A 2 -12.33 0.69 -14.77
C VAL A 2 -12.56 2.20 -14.65
N PHE A 3 -13.82 2.59 -14.40
CA PHE A 3 -14.26 3.97 -14.38
C PHE A 3 -14.45 4.51 -12.97
N GLU A 4 -14.36 3.64 -11.97
CA GLU A 4 -14.44 3.94 -10.55
C GLU A 4 -13.01 3.90 -9.98
N PRO A 5 -12.31 5.04 -9.83
CA PRO A 5 -10.93 5.04 -9.37
C PRO A 5 -10.85 4.63 -7.89
N SER A 6 -9.93 3.71 -7.58
CA SER A 6 -9.51 3.41 -6.21
C SER A 6 -8.97 4.69 -5.57
N ASN A 7 -9.54 5.06 -4.43
CA ASN A 7 -9.10 6.19 -3.63
C ASN A 7 -9.57 6.05 -2.18
N ALA A 8 -8.90 6.74 -1.26
CA ALA A 8 -9.17 6.64 0.18
C ALA A 8 -10.63 6.93 0.58
N ALA A 9 -11.30 7.87 -0.09
CA ALA A 9 -12.68 8.25 0.24
C ALA A 9 -13.68 7.16 -0.17
N ARG A 10 -13.46 6.52 -1.33
CA ARG A 10 -14.25 5.38 -1.79
C ARG A 10 -14.13 4.20 -0.82
N HIS A 11 -12.90 3.82 -0.46
CA HIS A 11 -12.65 2.74 0.52
C HIS A 11 -13.30 3.02 1.88
N ALA A 12 -13.26 4.27 2.35
CA ALA A 12 -13.93 4.67 3.59
C ALA A 12 -15.46 4.57 3.49
N THR A 13 -16.04 4.85 2.31
CA THR A 13 -17.47 4.77 2.05
C THR A 13 -17.95 3.32 1.99
N GLU A 14 -17.23 2.47 1.25
CA GLU A 14 -17.51 1.03 1.20
C GLU A 14 -17.43 0.40 2.61
N LEU A 15 -16.42 0.78 3.38
CA LEU A 15 -16.29 0.35 4.77
C LEU A 15 -17.41 0.88 5.67
N TYR A 16 -17.84 2.13 5.47
CA TYR A 16 -18.99 2.69 6.19
C TYR A 16 -20.24 1.84 5.95
N GLU A 17 -20.54 1.47 4.71
CA GLU A 17 -21.72 0.64 4.40
C GLU A 17 -21.66 -0.75 5.05
N ILE A 18 -20.47 -1.37 5.03
CA ILE A 18 -20.25 -2.68 5.68
C ILE A 18 -20.49 -2.55 7.18
N VAL A 19 -19.89 -1.55 7.82
CA VAL A 19 -19.96 -1.38 9.28
C VAL A 19 -21.32 -0.85 9.73
N ALA A 20 -21.97 0.00 8.96
CA ALA A 20 -23.30 0.53 9.26
C ALA A 20 -24.38 -0.56 9.25
N LYS A 21 -24.19 -1.62 8.45
CA LYS A 21 -25.04 -2.84 8.47
C LYS A 21 -24.78 -3.73 9.69
N THR A 22 -23.69 -3.51 10.42
CA THR A 22 -23.43 -4.17 11.71
C THR A 22 -24.01 -3.35 12.88
N ASN A 23 -23.94 -3.85 14.11
CA ASN A 23 -24.45 -3.19 15.34
C ASN A 23 -23.75 -1.86 15.72
N LYS A 24 -23.27 -1.06 14.75
CA LYS A 24 -22.56 0.23 14.89
C LYS A 24 -21.53 0.19 16.03
N PRO A 25 -20.35 -0.40 15.79
CA PRO A 25 -19.33 -0.55 16.82
C PRO A 25 -18.88 0.82 17.34
N TYR A 26 -18.47 0.87 18.60
CA TYR A 26 -17.88 2.10 19.19
C TYR A 26 -16.39 2.23 18.89
N LEU A 27 -15.74 1.13 18.51
CA LEU A 27 -14.30 1.03 18.26
C LEU A 27 -14.07 0.42 16.88
N LEU A 28 -13.20 1.03 16.08
CA LEU A 28 -12.82 0.51 14.77
C LEU A 28 -11.31 0.38 14.66
N PHE A 29 -10.84 -0.84 14.44
CA PHE A 29 -9.43 -1.14 14.19
C PHE A 29 -9.26 -1.58 12.74
N LEU A 30 -8.54 -0.78 11.95
CA LEU A 30 -8.28 -1.02 10.54
C LEU A 30 -6.82 -1.41 10.38
N TYR A 31 -6.57 -2.50 9.67
CA TYR A 31 -5.23 -2.94 9.35
C TYR A 31 -5.06 -3.02 7.84
N THR A 32 -4.09 -2.29 7.31
CA THR A 32 -3.89 -2.12 5.86
C THR A 32 -2.48 -2.50 5.45
N ASP A 33 -2.30 -2.76 4.16
CA ASP A 33 -0.99 -2.96 3.54
C ASP A 33 -0.17 -1.65 3.42
N GLY A 34 -0.82 -0.50 3.68
CA GLY A 34 -0.20 0.81 3.59
C GLY A 34 0.13 1.25 2.17
N GLY A 35 -0.61 0.74 1.17
CA GLY A 35 -0.61 1.23 -0.20
C GLY A 35 -1.02 2.71 -0.30
N PRO A 36 -0.95 3.34 -1.49
CA PRO A 36 -1.18 4.78 -1.65
C PRO A 36 -2.52 5.27 -1.08
N ASP A 37 -3.59 4.50 -1.27
CA ASP A 37 -4.94 4.88 -0.82
C ASP A 37 -5.15 4.67 0.69
N HIS A 38 -4.31 3.84 1.31
CA HIS A 38 -4.33 3.55 2.75
C HIS A 38 -3.12 4.13 3.49
N GLN A 39 -2.37 5.03 2.84
CA GLN A 39 -1.19 5.63 3.44
C GLN A 39 -1.63 6.64 4.50
N VAL A 40 -1.50 6.25 5.77
CA VAL A 40 -1.94 7.01 6.96
C VAL A 40 -1.30 8.40 7.11
N LYS A 41 -0.21 8.69 6.38
CA LYS A 41 0.41 10.03 6.33
C LYS A 41 -0.21 10.97 5.30
N PHE A 42 -0.95 10.43 4.33
CA PHE A 42 -1.58 11.25 3.31
C PHE A 42 -2.85 11.89 3.86
N ILE A 43 -2.99 13.18 3.61
CA ILE A 43 -4.09 13.98 4.14
C ILE A 43 -5.42 13.49 3.59
N LYS A 44 -5.48 13.10 2.31
CA LYS A 44 -6.69 12.50 1.73
C LYS A 44 -7.15 11.27 2.51
N THR A 45 -6.21 10.42 2.94
CA THR A 45 -6.50 9.25 3.77
C THR A 45 -6.91 9.65 5.18
N GLN A 46 -6.23 10.63 5.80
CA GLN A 46 -6.59 11.13 7.12
C GLN A 46 -8.01 11.74 7.14
N LEU A 47 -8.33 12.58 6.16
CA LEU A 47 -9.66 13.19 6.00
C LEU A 47 -10.73 12.12 5.77
N ALA A 48 -10.49 11.14 4.90
CA ALA A 48 -11.41 10.03 4.69
C ALA A 48 -11.68 9.24 5.98
N LEU A 49 -10.64 8.97 6.78
CA LEU A 49 -10.77 8.27 8.07
C LEU A 49 -11.49 9.12 9.13
N ILE A 50 -11.27 10.44 9.16
CA ILE A 50 -12.04 11.34 10.03
C ILE A 50 -13.51 11.38 9.61
N SER A 51 -13.79 11.45 8.30
CA SER A 51 -15.16 11.39 7.77
C SER A 51 -15.87 10.12 8.22
N LEU A 52 -15.20 8.97 8.11
CA LEU A 52 -15.70 7.68 8.57
C LEU A 52 -15.95 7.66 10.09
N PHE A 53 -15.01 8.21 10.87
CA PHE A 53 -15.11 8.31 12.33
C PHE A 53 -16.33 9.11 12.77
N LEU A 54 -16.57 10.26 12.13
CA LEU A 54 -17.71 11.13 12.41
C LEU A 54 -19.03 10.47 11.98
N ALA A 55 -19.08 9.89 10.77
CA ALA A 55 -20.29 9.27 10.23
C ALA A 55 -20.76 8.06 11.06
N LEU A 56 -19.83 7.27 11.60
CA LEU A 56 -20.14 6.13 12.47
C LEU A 56 -20.31 6.52 13.95
N ASP A 57 -20.01 7.77 14.32
CA ASP A 57 -19.97 8.26 15.70
C ASP A 57 -19.13 7.36 16.62
N LEU A 58 -17.90 7.05 16.19
CA LEU A 58 -16.99 6.18 16.92
C LEU A 58 -16.40 6.88 18.15
N ASN A 59 -16.00 6.10 19.16
CA ASN A 59 -15.20 6.60 20.27
C ASN A 59 -13.70 6.52 19.99
N TYR A 60 -13.30 5.50 19.22
CA TYR A 60 -11.92 5.29 18.82
C TYR A 60 -11.85 4.65 17.43
N LEU A 61 -11.02 5.23 16.57
CA LEU A 61 -10.62 4.63 15.31
C LEU A 61 -9.11 4.56 15.28
N VAL A 62 -8.55 3.44 14.83
CA VAL A 62 -7.13 3.35 14.53
C VAL A 62 -6.92 2.63 13.20
N ALA A 63 -6.20 3.28 12.30
CA ALA A 63 -5.72 2.70 11.06
C ALA A 63 -4.23 2.40 11.19
N VAL A 64 -3.87 1.13 11.08
CA VAL A 64 -2.50 0.63 11.20
C VAL A 64 -2.04 0.11 9.84
N ARG A 65 -0.78 0.36 9.51
CA ARG A 65 -0.09 -0.22 8.37
C ARG A 65 1.10 -1.05 8.81
N THR A 66 1.37 -2.11 8.07
CA THR A 66 2.58 -2.92 8.32
C THR A 66 3.85 -2.11 8.02
N PRO A 67 4.91 -2.23 8.84
CA PRO A 67 6.22 -1.69 8.51
C PRO A 67 6.73 -2.23 7.15
N PRO A 68 7.39 -1.40 6.34
CA PRO A 68 7.96 -1.86 5.06
C PRO A 68 8.88 -3.08 5.25
N GLY A 69 8.82 -4.03 4.31
CA GLY A 69 9.65 -5.25 4.33
C GLY A 69 9.18 -6.36 5.27
N HIS A 70 8.01 -6.19 5.91
CA HIS A 70 7.44 -7.16 6.86
C HIS A 70 6.10 -7.73 6.39
N SER A 71 5.91 -7.87 5.07
CA SER A 71 4.66 -8.37 4.46
C SER A 71 4.21 -9.73 5.01
N TRP A 72 5.14 -10.59 5.42
CA TRP A 72 4.84 -11.88 6.05
C TRP A 72 4.05 -11.78 7.37
N LYS A 73 4.09 -10.62 8.06
CA LYS A 73 3.25 -10.34 9.25
C LYS A 73 1.94 -9.63 8.90
N ASN A 74 1.74 -9.20 7.65
CA ASN A 74 0.55 -8.48 7.25
C ASN A 74 -0.63 -9.45 7.07
N PRO A 75 -1.71 -9.37 7.87
CA PRO A 75 -2.89 -10.21 7.71
C PRO A 75 -3.55 -10.04 6.34
N VAL A 76 -3.45 -8.87 5.70
CA VAL A 76 -4.01 -8.62 4.37
C VAL A 76 -3.34 -9.55 3.32
N GLU A 77 -2.04 -9.77 3.42
CA GLU A 77 -1.30 -10.65 2.50
C GLU A 77 -1.73 -12.11 2.63
N ARG A 78 -2.19 -12.52 3.82
CA ARG A 78 -2.77 -13.84 4.04
C ARG A 78 -4.10 -14.00 3.31
N ILE A 79 -4.94 -12.96 3.31
CA ILE A 79 -6.20 -12.93 2.55
C ILE A 79 -5.90 -12.99 1.05
N MET A 80 -4.97 -12.16 0.57
CA MET A 80 -4.54 -12.15 -0.83
C MET A 80 -4.04 -13.52 -1.30
N SER A 81 -3.33 -14.25 -0.44
CA SER A 81 -2.86 -15.61 -0.74
C SER A 81 -4.01 -16.58 -1.01
N ILE A 82 -5.15 -16.42 -0.33
CA ILE A 82 -6.34 -17.27 -0.52
C ILE A 82 -7.07 -16.87 -1.81
N LEU A 83 -7.24 -15.57 -2.07
CA LEU A 83 -7.81 -15.09 -3.33
C LEU A 83 -7.01 -15.61 -4.54
N ASN A 84 -5.68 -15.62 -4.43
CA ASN A 84 -4.82 -16.19 -5.47
C ASN A 84 -5.05 -17.68 -5.72
N LEU A 85 -5.49 -18.46 -4.72
CA LEU A 85 -5.85 -19.87 -4.92
C LEU A 85 -7.08 -19.99 -5.83
N GLY A 86 -8.10 -19.15 -5.62
CA GLY A 86 -9.27 -19.11 -6.49
C GLY A 86 -8.94 -18.73 -7.93
N LEU A 87 -7.87 -17.97 -8.14
CA LEU A 87 -7.39 -17.58 -9.47
C LEU A 87 -6.44 -18.58 -10.13
N GLN A 88 -6.10 -19.69 -9.45
CA GLN A 88 -5.24 -20.70 -10.07
C GLN A 88 -5.94 -21.37 -11.24
N CYS A 89 -5.23 -21.47 -12.37
CA CYS A 89 -5.73 -22.06 -13.61
C CYS A 89 -6.97 -21.36 -14.19
N VAL A 90 -7.27 -20.13 -13.76
CA VAL A 90 -8.34 -19.31 -14.34
C VAL A 90 -7.76 -18.50 -15.51
N SER A 91 -8.40 -18.61 -16.67
CA SER A 91 -8.17 -17.73 -17.82
C SER A 91 -9.37 -16.82 -17.99
N LEU A 92 -9.13 -15.53 -18.15
CA LEU A 92 -10.18 -14.51 -18.25
C LEU A 92 -10.12 -13.86 -19.63
N MET A 93 -11.25 -13.84 -20.32
CA MET A 93 -11.40 -13.16 -21.61
C MET A 93 -12.72 -12.39 -21.62
N ARG A 94 -12.64 -11.08 -21.87
CA ARG A 94 -13.84 -10.24 -22.04
C ARG A 94 -14.56 -10.63 -23.32
N GLN A 95 -15.85 -10.38 -23.38
CA GLN A 95 -16.58 -10.49 -24.63
C GLN A 95 -16.17 -9.37 -25.61
N GLU A 96 -16.18 -9.68 -26.91
CA GLU A 96 -15.97 -8.70 -27.97
C GLU A 96 -17.14 -7.70 -27.99
N MET A 97 -16.81 -6.42 -28.10
CA MET A 97 -17.77 -5.33 -28.27
C MET A 97 -18.11 -5.18 -29.75
N ASP A 98 -19.02 -4.26 -30.05
CA ASP A 98 -19.25 -3.82 -31.42
C ASP A 98 -17.94 -3.35 -32.07
N VAL A 99 -17.80 -3.64 -33.37
CA VAL A 99 -16.58 -3.40 -34.16
C VAL A 99 -16.06 -1.96 -34.01
N GLU A 100 -16.97 -0.98 -34.02
CA GLU A 100 -16.63 0.44 -33.85
C GLU A 100 -16.00 0.73 -32.48
N LEU A 101 -16.50 0.11 -31.41
CA LEU A 101 -15.97 0.27 -30.05
C LEU A 101 -14.63 -0.47 -29.89
N GLU A 102 -14.47 -1.61 -30.55
CA GLU A 102 -13.19 -2.33 -30.60
C GLU A 102 -12.11 -1.51 -31.29
N GLU A 103 -12.42 -0.86 -32.41
CA GLU A 103 -11.48 0.03 -33.10
C GLU A 103 -11.06 1.22 -32.24
N ILE A 104 -11.96 1.74 -31.40
CA ILE A 104 -11.64 2.78 -30.43
C ILE A 104 -10.75 2.21 -29.32
N MET A 105 -11.07 1.03 -28.81
CA MET A 105 -10.33 0.37 -27.73
C MET A 105 -8.90 0.03 -28.16
N LEU A 106 -8.69 -0.41 -29.41
CA LEU A 106 -7.36 -0.68 -29.99
C LEU A 106 -6.44 0.54 -30.01
N LYS A 107 -7.00 1.76 -30.03
CA LYS A 107 -6.24 3.01 -29.98
C LYS A 107 -5.84 3.40 -28.56
N CYS A 108 -6.37 2.74 -27.53
CA CYS A 108 -6.11 3.05 -26.13
C CYS A 108 -4.95 2.19 -25.58
N ASN A 109 -3.87 2.84 -25.13
CA ASN A 109 -2.68 2.14 -24.60
C ASN A 109 -2.63 2.11 -23.07
N SER A 110 -3.53 2.83 -22.39
CA SER A 110 -3.57 2.90 -20.94
C SER A 110 -4.99 3.04 -20.40
N MET A 111 -5.18 2.72 -19.12
CA MET A 111 -6.44 2.94 -18.39
C MET A 111 -6.89 4.40 -18.42
N ASN A 112 -5.96 5.35 -18.41
CA ASN A 112 -6.29 6.77 -18.51
C ASN A 112 -6.77 7.15 -19.91
N ASP A 113 -6.26 6.51 -20.96
CA ASP A 113 -6.73 6.74 -22.33
C ASP A 113 -8.14 6.19 -22.51
N ILE A 114 -8.40 4.98 -21.99
CA ILE A 114 -9.73 4.36 -21.98
C ILE A 114 -10.75 5.29 -21.29
N ARG A 115 -10.40 5.84 -20.11
CA ARG A 115 -11.27 6.78 -19.39
C ARG A 115 -11.55 8.06 -20.18
N LYS A 116 -10.52 8.69 -20.75
CA LYS A 116 -10.67 9.89 -21.58
C LYS A 116 -11.48 9.64 -22.85
N MET A 117 -11.34 8.48 -23.46
CA MET A 117 -12.13 8.10 -24.64
C MET A 117 -13.57 7.81 -24.26
N ALA A 118 -13.81 7.17 -23.12
CA ALA A 118 -15.15 6.94 -22.59
C ALA A 118 -15.88 8.24 -22.19
N GLU A 119 -15.15 9.28 -21.74
CA GLU A 119 -15.72 10.63 -21.53
C GLU A 119 -16.22 11.26 -22.84
N LYS A 120 -15.50 11.02 -23.95
CA LYS A 120 -15.88 11.52 -25.28
C LYS A 120 -16.96 10.66 -25.95
N THR A 121 -16.95 9.37 -25.67
CA THR A 121 -17.81 8.36 -26.27
C THR A 121 -18.43 7.52 -25.17
N PRO A 122 -19.58 7.94 -24.61
CA PRO A 122 -20.23 7.24 -23.50
C PRO A 122 -20.50 5.77 -23.81
N SER A 123 -20.91 5.45 -25.03
CA SER A 123 -21.19 4.06 -25.47
C SER A 123 -20.03 3.09 -25.26
N LEU A 124 -18.77 3.56 -25.27
CA LEU A 124 -17.61 2.75 -24.91
C LEU A 124 -17.64 2.31 -23.44
N LYS A 125 -18.07 3.20 -22.53
CA LYS A 125 -18.23 2.91 -21.11
C LYS A 125 -19.29 1.84 -20.90
N GLU A 126 -20.46 2.01 -21.50
CA GLU A 126 -21.56 1.04 -21.38
C GLU A 126 -21.18 -0.31 -21.99
N GLY A 127 -20.60 -0.32 -23.19
CA GLY A 127 -20.13 -1.54 -23.86
C GLY A 127 -19.08 -2.29 -23.04
N LEU A 128 -18.10 -1.59 -22.47
CA LEU A 128 -17.10 -2.20 -21.59
C LEU A 128 -17.73 -2.77 -20.31
N LYS A 129 -18.70 -2.05 -19.69
CA LYS A 129 -19.39 -2.55 -18.50
C LYS A 129 -20.16 -3.85 -18.79
N GLN A 130 -20.88 -3.89 -19.91
CA GLN A 130 -21.66 -5.08 -20.30
C GLN A 130 -20.74 -6.26 -20.61
N ASN A 131 -19.68 -6.05 -21.38
CA ASN A 131 -18.81 -7.12 -21.84
C ASN A 131 -17.88 -7.70 -20.76
N LEU A 132 -17.58 -6.91 -19.74
CA LEU A 132 -16.84 -7.38 -18.56
C LEU A 132 -17.74 -8.10 -17.56
N ASN A 133 -19.07 -7.93 -17.63
CA ASN A 133 -20.00 -8.43 -16.63
C ASN A 133 -19.91 -9.96 -16.46
N SER A 134 -19.84 -10.70 -17.57
CA SER A 134 -19.71 -12.17 -17.53
C SER A 134 -18.46 -12.63 -16.78
N MET A 135 -17.32 -11.96 -16.98
CA MET A 135 -16.10 -12.25 -16.24
C MET A 135 -16.17 -11.85 -14.78
N ILE A 136 -16.78 -10.70 -14.47
CA ILE A 136 -16.96 -10.24 -13.10
C ILE A 136 -17.84 -11.23 -12.33
N THR A 137 -18.96 -11.68 -12.92
CA THR A 137 -19.81 -12.71 -12.30
C THR A 137 -19.04 -14.01 -12.06
N LEU A 138 -18.25 -14.48 -13.04
CA LEU A 138 -17.42 -15.68 -12.86
C LEU A 138 -16.43 -15.53 -11.69
N LEU A 139 -15.73 -14.40 -11.62
CA LEU A 139 -14.80 -14.12 -10.53
C LEU A 139 -15.52 -14.03 -9.17
N ASN A 140 -16.70 -13.44 -9.17
CA ASN A 140 -17.51 -13.33 -7.97
C ASN A 140 -17.89 -14.72 -7.45
N ASP A 141 -18.40 -15.59 -8.31
CA ASP A 141 -18.76 -16.97 -7.95
C ASP A 141 -17.55 -17.75 -7.41
N VAL A 142 -16.38 -17.58 -8.01
CA VAL A 142 -15.13 -18.19 -7.54
C VAL A 142 -14.74 -17.69 -6.16
N PHE A 143 -14.80 -16.37 -5.93
CA PHE A 143 -14.41 -15.79 -4.66
C PHE A 143 -15.39 -16.10 -3.52
N GLU A 144 -16.70 -16.15 -3.78
CA GLU A 144 -17.70 -16.52 -2.76
C GLU A 144 -17.57 -17.98 -2.27
N GLN A 145 -16.96 -18.86 -3.08
CA GLN A 145 -16.65 -20.23 -2.68
C GLN A 145 -15.41 -20.35 -1.79
N LEU A 146 -14.57 -19.31 -1.74
CA LEU A 146 -13.39 -19.30 -0.87
C LEU A 146 -13.82 -19.10 0.58
N GLN A 147 -12.98 -19.60 1.49
CA GLN A 147 -13.20 -19.51 2.93
C GLN A 147 -11.93 -19.14 3.68
N LEU A 148 -12.11 -18.42 4.78
CA LEU A 148 -11.07 -18.18 5.78
C LEU A 148 -11.66 -18.42 7.16
N LYS A 149 -11.10 -19.38 7.90
CA LYS A 149 -11.58 -19.78 9.25
C LYS A 149 -13.08 -20.08 9.28
N ASP A 150 -13.53 -20.88 8.31
CA ASP A 150 -14.93 -21.33 8.18
C ASP A 150 -15.94 -20.20 7.85
N GLU A 151 -15.46 -18.99 7.53
CA GLU A 151 -16.28 -17.90 6.99
C GLU A 151 -16.05 -17.73 5.49
N ASN A 152 -17.14 -17.69 4.73
CA ASN A 152 -17.11 -17.41 3.29
C ASN A 152 -16.76 -15.95 3.03
N PHE A 153 -16.05 -15.70 1.92
CA PHE A 153 -15.91 -14.34 1.41
C PHE A 153 -17.26 -13.78 0.95
N LYS A 154 -17.40 -12.46 1.09
CA LYS A 154 -18.56 -11.71 0.64
C LYS A 154 -18.12 -10.63 -0.33
N ILE A 155 -18.95 -10.39 -1.32
CA ILE A 155 -18.69 -9.41 -2.36
C ILE A 155 -19.56 -8.19 -2.07
N PHE A 156 -18.96 -7.03 -2.30
CA PHE A 156 -19.59 -5.74 -2.09
C PHE A 156 -19.52 -4.96 -3.40
N GLU A 157 -20.52 -4.11 -3.63
CA GLU A 157 -20.53 -3.23 -4.78
C GLU A 157 -19.62 -2.03 -4.52
N ASP A 158 -19.01 -1.51 -5.59
CA ASP A 158 -18.22 -0.28 -5.56
C ASP A 158 -19.13 0.88 -5.10
N ALA A 159 -18.72 1.68 -4.11
CA ALA A 159 -19.53 2.81 -3.64
C ALA A 159 -19.75 3.84 -4.76
N SER A 160 -20.91 4.48 -4.85
CA SER A 160 -21.16 5.51 -5.86
C SER A 160 -20.54 6.87 -5.47
N GLU A 161 -20.40 7.80 -6.42
CA GLU A 161 -19.96 9.18 -6.09
C GLU A 161 -20.93 9.87 -5.13
N LEU A 162 -22.22 9.56 -5.22
CA LEU A 162 -23.25 10.06 -4.31
C LEU A 162 -23.03 9.55 -2.89
N ASP A 163 -22.68 8.27 -2.73
CA ASP A 163 -22.40 7.69 -1.40
C ASP A 163 -21.16 8.34 -0.77
N ILE A 164 -20.14 8.63 -1.59
CA ILE A 164 -18.94 9.36 -1.17
C ILE A 164 -19.29 10.79 -0.75
N ASP A 165 -20.18 11.49 -1.49
CA ASP A 165 -20.69 12.81 -1.11
C ASP A 165 -21.46 12.76 0.23
N ILE A 166 -22.31 11.75 0.42
CA ILE A 166 -23.07 11.55 1.65
C ILE A 166 -22.12 11.37 2.84
N LEU A 167 -21.09 10.53 2.71
CA LEU A 167 -20.10 10.36 3.77
C LEU A 167 -19.37 11.67 4.06
N TRP A 168 -18.95 12.38 3.01
CA TRP A 168 -18.21 13.64 3.10
C TRP A 168 -18.99 14.76 3.79
N ASN A 169 -20.32 14.77 3.71
CA ASN A 169 -21.15 15.75 4.42
C ASN A 169 -20.90 15.74 5.94
N SER A 170 -20.49 14.61 6.52
CA SER A 170 -20.09 14.52 7.93
C SER A 170 -18.85 15.39 8.23
N MET A 171 -17.90 15.50 7.29
CA MET A 171 -16.77 16.42 7.42
C MET A 171 -17.21 17.88 7.29
N LEU A 172 -18.15 18.18 6.38
CA LEU A 172 -18.63 19.55 6.16
C LEU A 172 -19.40 20.11 7.36
N GLN A 173 -20.00 19.24 8.19
CA GLN A 173 -20.57 19.65 9.48
C GLN A 173 -19.50 20.14 10.45
N LEU A 174 -18.32 19.54 10.42
CA LEU A 174 -17.18 19.96 11.24
C LEU A 174 -16.53 21.21 10.65
N ASP A 175 -16.34 21.22 9.34
CA ASP A 175 -15.66 22.29 8.62
C ASP A 175 -16.23 22.50 7.21
N PRO A 176 -17.13 23.49 7.04
CA PRO A 176 -17.75 23.79 5.75
C PRO A 176 -16.79 24.28 4.68
N THR A 177 -15.55 24.65 5.05
CA THR A 177 -14.56 25.23 4.12
C THR A 177 -13.74 24.17 3.38
N LEU A 178 -13.88 22.90 3.78
CA LEU A 178 -13.13 21.78 3.21
C LEU A 178 -13.53 21.46 1.78
N THR A 179 -12.52 21.16 0.95
CA THR A 179 -12.71 20.67 -0.41
C THR A 179 -12.11 19.27 -0.56
N LYS A 180 -12.71 18.44 -1.42
CA LYS A 180 -12.19 17.08 -1.73
C LYS A 180 -10.81 17.10 -2.40
N ASP A 181 -10.40 18.25 -2.93
CA ASP A 181 -9.12 18.44 -3.60
C ASP A 181 -7.98 18.83 -2.67
N ASP A 182 -8.25 19.07 -1.39
CA ASP A 182 -7.23 19.46 -0.44
C ASP A 182 -6.13 18.39 -0.28
N ARG A 183 -4.88 18.83 -0.51
CA ARG A 183 -3.71 17.94 -0.52
C ARG A 183 -2.67 18.24 0.55
N ASN A 184 -2.78 19.37 1.24
CA ASN A 184 -1.78 19.85 2.18
C ASN A 184 -2.42 20.51 3.40
N TRP A 185 -1.93 20.17 4.60
CA TRP A 185 -2.33 20.77 5.87
C TRP A 185 -2.02 22.26 5.89
N ALA A 186 -1.03 22.71 5.11
CA ALA A 186 -0.74 24.12 4.92
C ALA A 186 -1.93 24.91 4.36
N ASN A 187 -2.77 24.30 3.52
CA ASN A 187 -3.92 24.96 2.92
C ASN A 187 -5.10 25.12 3.89
N ILE A 188 -5.15 24.26 4.92
CA ILE A 188 -6.28 24.11 5.86
C ILE A 188 -5.86 24.56 7.28
N LYS A 189 -4.69 25.17 7.41
CA LYS A 189 -3.95 25.35 8.68
C LYS A 189 -4.69 26.17 9.75
N ASN A 190 -5.77 26.84 9.41
CA ASN A 190 -6.57 27.67 10.33
C ASN A 190 -8.05 27.31 10.36
N ASN A 191 -8.44 26.19 9.76
CA ASN A 191 -9.83 25.81 9.65
C ASN A 191 -10.23 24.93 10.85
N PRO A 192 -11.52 24.84 11.20
CA PRO A 192 -12.01 24.02 12.32
C PRO A 192 -11.46 22.59 12.37
N ILE A 193 -11.23 21.97 11.20
CA ILE A 193 -10.64 20.62 11.12
C ILE A 193 -9.22 20.53 11.69
N SER A 194 -8.42 21.61 11.63
CA SER A 194 -7.09 21.64 12.24
C SER A 194 -7.17 21.58 13.77
N ASN A 195 -8.19 22.21 14.37
CA ASN A 195 -8.43 22.13 15.80
C ASN A 195 -8.86 20.71 16.20
N PHE A 196 -9.76 20.10 15.43
CA PHE A 196 -10.15 18.70 15.64
C PHE A 196 -8.96 17.75 15.50
N PHE A 197 -8.13 17.95 14.48
CA PHE A 197 -6.95 17.11 14.24
C PHE A 197 -5.98 17.18 15.43
N ASN A 198 -5.66 18.37 15.93
CA ASN A 198 -4.75 18.53 17.06
C ASN A 198 -5.34 18.02 18.39
N HIS A 199 -6.67 18.02 18.52
CA HIS A 199 -7.36 17.60 19.74
C HIS A 199 -7.60 16.08 19.81
N CYS A 200 -8.08 15.46 18.73
CA CYS A 200 -8.54 14.08 18.71
C CYS A 200 -7.59 13.11 17.99
N CYS A 201 -6.73 13.62 17.10
CA CYS A 201 -5.98 12.77 16.18
C CYS A 201 -4.51 12.62 16.61
N HIS A 202 -3.98 11.42 16.40
CA HIS A 202 -2.58 11.10 16.59
C HIS A 202 -2.04 10.45 15.33
N SER A 203 -1.11 11.14 14.66
CA SER A 203 -0.60 10.80 13.34
C SER A 203 0.87 10.38 13.38
N HIS A 204 1.12 9.11 13.10
CA HIS A 204 2.44 8.49 13.10
C HIS A 204 2.74 7.75 11.80
N SER A 205 3.94 7.18 11.68
CA SER A 205 4.40 6.49 10.47
C SER A 205 3.72 5.17 10.21
N TYR A 206 3.31 4.47 11.27
CA TYR A 206 2.69 3.16 11.15
C TYR A 206 1.22 3.16 11.49
N PHE A 207 0.71 4.22 12.10
CA PHE A 207 -0.71 4.31 12.40
C PHE A 207 -1.20 5.75 12.42
N PHE A 208 -2.49 5.90 12.17
CA PHE A 208 -3.25 7.10 12.43
C PHE A 208 -4.41 6.72 13.32
N SER A 209 -4.57 7.42 14.44
CA SER A 209 -5.64 7.12 15.40
C SER A 209 -6.42 8.37 15.74
N ILE A 210 -7.72 8.19 15.96
CA ILE A 210 -8.66 9.22 16.36
C ILE A 210 -9.33 8.72 17.63
N LYS A 211 -9.21 9.48 18.71
CA LYS A 211 -9.84 9.18 20.00
C LYS A 211 -10.65 10.40 20.44
N LYS A 212 -11.88 10.18 20.93
CA LYS A 212 -12.61 11.25 21.62
C LYS A 212 -11.84 11.69 22.87
N CYS A 213 -12.13 12.86 23.43
CA CYS A 213 -11.47 13.28 24.68
C CYS A 213 -12.15 12.72 25.93
N GLY A 214 -13.41 12.28 25.84
CA GLY A 214 -14.18 11.78 26.97
C GLY A 214 -14.73 12.86 27.91
N LYS A 215 -14.66 14.14 27.52
CA LYS A 215 -15.26 15.25 28.27
C LYS A 215 -16.65 15.56 27.75
N ASP A 216 -17.62 15.67 28.65
CA ASP A 216 -19.03 15.96 28.30
C ASP A 216 -19.24 17.37 27.76
N ASP A 217 -18.37 18.31 28.12
CA ASP A 217 -18.39 19.73 27.74
C ASP A 217 -17.47 20.05 26.54
N CYS A 218 -17.04 19.02 25.79
CA CYS A 218 -16.17 19.24 24.64
C CYS A 218 -16.94 19.81 23.45
N GLU A 219 -16.56 21.02 23.02
CA GLU A 219 -17.11 21.64 21.80
C GLU A 219 -16.47 21.08 20.50
N ILE A 220 -15.39 20.30 20.59
CA ILE A 220 -14.61 19.83 19.44
C ILE A 220 -15.05 18.43 18.99
N CYS A 221 -15.27 17.50 19.93
CA CYS A 221 -15.69 16.14 19.60
C CYS A 221 -16.99 15.77 20.31
N LEU A 222 -17.78 14.92 19.66
CA LEU A 222 -19.02 14.40 20.22
C LEU A 222 -18.78 13.62 21.53
N PRO A 223 -19.79 13.52 22.42
CA PRO A 223 -19.72 12.70 23.62
C PRO A 223 -19.42 11.23 23.33
N ILE A 224 -18.88 10.52 24.33
CA ILE A 224 -18.62 9.08 24.19
C ILE A 224 -19.92 8.29 24.22
N ARG A 225 -19.97 7.22 23.41
CA ARG A 225 -21.11 6.28 23.37
C ARG A 225 -20.95 5.03 24.24
N SER A 226 -19.73 4.75 24.71
CA SER A 226 -19.42 3.55 25.49
C SER A 226 -19.43 3.88 26.98
N SER A 227 -19.44 2.85 27.85
CA SER A 227 -19.22 3.11 29.27
C SER A 227 -17.85 3.76 29.51
N GLN A 228 -17.80 4.64 30.51
CA GLN A 228 -16.60 5.36 30.88
C GLN A 228 -15.46 4.39 31.25
N ASP A 229 -15.78 3.28 31.91
CA ASP A 229 -14.80 2.26 32.31
C ASP A 229 -14.08 1.67 31.10
N ILE A 230 -14.82 1.28 30.05
CA ILE A 230 -14.21 0.75 28.81
C ILE A 230 -13.38 1.85 28.14
N PHE A 231 -13.93 3.05 28.06
CA PHE A 231 -13.26 4.17 27.39
C PHE A 231 -11.93 4.56 28.05
N ASN A 232 -11.89 4.54 29.38
CA ASN A 232 -10.70 4.85 30.16
C ASN A 232 -9.56 3.84 29.96
N THR A 233 -9.86 2.60 29.55
CA THR A 233 -8.81 1.61 29.23
C THR A 233 -8.15 1.86 27.88
N LEU A 234 -8.76 2.69 27.03
CA LEU A 234 -8.27 2.93 25.68
C LEU A 234 -7.19 4.00 25.68
N ASP A 235 -6.16 3.78 24.89
CA ASP A 235 -5.11 4.73 24.61
C ASP A 235 -4.64 4.63 23.16
N HIS A 236 -3.94 5.67 22.69
CA HIS A 236 -3.27 5.62 21.40
C HIS A 236 -2.24 4.49 21.37
N LEU A 237 -2.05 3.89 20.19
CA LEU A 237 -1.04 2.84 20.05
C LEU A 237 0.36 3.43 20.31
N PRO A 238 1.22 2.71 21.04
CA PRO A 238 2.60 3.12 21.25
C PRO A 238 3.45 2.80 20.01
N ASP A 239 4.43 3.65 19.75
CA ASP A 239 5.53 3.38 18.83
C ASP A 239 6.45 2.28 19.38
N PRO A 240 7.22 1.60 18.50
CA PRO A 240 8.22 0.63 18.94
C PRO A 240 9.26 1.27 19.87
N VAL A 241 9.42 0.76 21.10
CA VAL A 241 10.45 1.19 22.06
C VAL A 241 11.46 0.06 22.27
N PRO A 242 12.78 0.30 22.12
CA PRO A 242 13.78 -0.75 22.31
C PRO A 242 13.82 -1.21 23.76
N ALA A 243 13.90 -2.54 23.95
CA ALA A 243 14.24 -3.14 25.23
C ALA A 243 15.76 -3.32 25.34
N ASN A 244 16.37 -3.83 24.26
CA ASN A 244 17.81 -4.01 24.10
C ASN A 244 18.19 -3.81 22.61
N ASN A 245 19.43 -4.14 22.23
CA ASN A 245 19.93 -3.91 20.86
C ASN A 245 19.23 -4.75 19.78
N GLU A 246 18.49 -5.81 20.15
CA GLU A 246 17.91 -6.77 19.19
C GLU A 246 16.38 -6.84 19.25
N HIS A 247 15.77 -6.38 20.35
CA HIS A 247 14.34 -6.53 20.61
C HIS A 247 13.68 -5.23 21.10
N TYR A 248 12.42 -5.07 20.70
CA TYR A 248 11.50 -4.07 21.25
C TYR A 248 10.85 -4.60 22.53
N LYS A 249 10.43 -3.68 23.41
CA LYS A 249 9.64 -3.99 24.60
C LYS A 249 8.30 -4.62 24.21
N ASN A 250 7.72 -5.40 25.12
CA ASN A 250 6.39 -5.95 24.90
C ASN A 250 5.33 -4.83 24.93
N PHE A 251 4.24 -5.03 24.21
CA PHE A 251 3.13 -4.06 24.15
C PHE A 251 2.62 -3.68 25.55
N SER A 252 2.41 -4.66 26.44
CA SER A 252 1.94 -4.44 27.81
C SER A 252 2.84 -3.49 28.62
N ASP A 253 4.14 -3.47 28.31
CA ASP A 253 5.13 -2.69 29.05
C ASP A 253 5.23 -1.25 28.53
N VAL A 254 4.65 -0.97 27.35
CA VAL A 254 4.72 0.34 26.68
C VAL A 254 3.35 0.96 26.45
N TYR A 255 2.26 0.20 26.61
CA TYR A 255 0.92 0.73 26.54
C TYR A 255 0.71 1.76 27.66
N HIS A 256 0.06 2.88 27.35
CA HIS A 256 -0.05 4.07 28.21
C HIS A 256 1.23 4.88 28.42
N MET A 257 2.30 4.61 27.66
CA MET A 257 3.50 5.44 27.67
C MET A 257 3.51 6.41 26.49
N ASP A 258 4.01 7.63 26.73
CA ASP A 258 4.34 8.56 25.65
C ASP A 258 5.58 8.08 24.89
N THR A 259 5.35 7.48 23.74
CA THR A 259 6.38 6.97 22.85
C THR A 259 6.66 7.92 21.69
N SER A 260 7.76 7.68 20.96
CA SER A 260 8.09 8.47 19.77
C SER A 260 8.55 7.60 18.61
N GLU A 261 8.36 8.11 17.40
CA GLU A 261 8.77 7.45 16.15
C GLU A 261 10.29 7.25 15.98
N SER A 262 11.10 7.71 16.94
CA SER A 262 12.56 7.74 16.86
C SER A 262 13.16 6.36 16.61
N TYR A 263 12.52 5.30 17.12
CA TYR A 263 12.96 3.90 17.02
C TYR A 263 12.19 3.07 15.99
N CYS A 264 11.33 3.69 15.17
CA CYS A 264 10.66 3.01 14.07
C CYS A 264 11.68 2.48 13.05
N PRO A 265 11.64 1.19 12.66
CA PRO A 265 12.64 0.59 11.76
C PRO A 265 12.85 1.37 10.45
N SER A 266 11.77 1.87 9.84
CA SER A 266 11.84 2.63 8.59
C SER A 266 12.51 3.99 8.77
N ILE A 267 12.34 4.64 9.91
CA ILE A 267 12.98 5.92 10.25
C ILE A 267 14.45 5.70 10.57
N GLN A 268 14.77 4.67 11.35
CA GLN A 268 16.16 4.29 11.65
C GLN A 268 16.91 3.91 10.37
N ALA A 269 16.31 3.11 9.49
CA ALA A 269 16.91 2.75 8.22
C ALA A 269 17.15 3.97 7.32
N ARG A 270 16.24 4.96 7.32
CA ARG A 270 16.42 6.23 6.62
C ARG A 270 17.56 7.06 7.21
N LYS A 271 17.62 7.20 8.54
CA LYS A 271 18.71 7.89 9.24
C LYS A 271 20.06 7.24 8.96
N ALA A 272 20.16 5.92 9.10
CA ALA A 272 21.37 5.16 8.79
C ALA A 272 21.80 5.30 7.32
N LYS A 273 20.85 5.32 6.38
CA LYS A 273 21.14 5.63 4.96
C LYS A 273 21.67 7.05 4.81
N LEU A 274 21.04 8.05 5.42
CA LEU A 274 21.45 9.45 5.35
C LEU A 274 22.87 9.64 5.95
N ASP A 275 23.16 9.00 7.07
CA ASP A 275 24.46 9.03 7.72
C ASP A 275 25.52 8.31 6.90
N LYS A 276 25.15 7.21 6.23
CA LYS A 276 26.01 6.52 5.25
C LYS A 276 26.27 7.40 4.04
N TYR A 277 25.29 8.13 3.52
CA TYR A 277 25.48 9.09 2.43
C TYR A 277 26.39 10.26 2.84
N LYS A 278 26.23 10.81 4.06
CA LYS A 278 27.13 11.84 4.62
C LYS A 278 28.56 11.32 4.81
N LYS A 279 28.72 10.06 5.24
CA LYS A 279 30.05 9.40 5.34
C LYS A 279 30.64 9.04 3.97
N LYS A 280 29.79 8.71 2.98
CA LYS A 280 30.18 8.35 1.60
C LYS A 280 30.50 9.57 0.73
N GLN A 281 29.98 10.76 1.04
CA GLN A 281 30.48 12.02 0.45
C GLN A 281 31.90 12.39 0.94
N ARG A 282 32.35 11.83 2.08
CA ARG A 282 33.69 12.06 2.65
C ARG A 282 34.71 10.97 2.31
N ARG A 283 34.31 9.89 1.65
CA ARG A 283 35.21 8.79 1.27
C ARG A 283 34.85 8.33 -0.13
N ASP A 284 35.80 8.47 -1.03
CA ASP A 284 35.69 8.13 -2.44
C ASP A 284 34.93 6.83 -2.74
N LYS A 285 34.25 6.89 -3.89
CA LYS A 285 33.97 5.82 -4.86
C LYS A 285 34.25 4.39 -4.36
N GLN A 286 33.29 3.74 -3.67
CA GLN A 286 32.77 2.42 -4.08
C GLN A 286 31.67 1.78 -3.19
N MET A 287 31.10 0.75 -3.82
CA MET A 287 30.19 -0.35 -3.47
C MET A 287 28.66 -0.15 -3.49
N PRO A 288 27.94 -1.17 -4.05
CA PRO A 288 26.94 -0.94 -5.08
C PRO A 288 25.66 -1.73 -4.78
N TRP A 289 25.04 -1.51 -3.62
CA TRP A 289 23.76 -2.15 -3.36
C TRP A 289 22.75 -1.22 -2.68
N THR A 290 21.75 -0.85 -3.45
CA THR A 290 20.47 -0.31 -3.02
C THR A 290 19.41 -1.08 -3.79
N GLY A 291 18.69 -1.96 -3.11
CA GLY A 291 17.51 -2.63 -3.68
C GLY A 291 16.42 -1.61 -3.97
N ASN A 292 16.37 -1.13 -5.20
CA ASN A 292 15.24 -0.40 -5.76
C ASN A 292 14.46 -1.35 -6.69
N ALA A 293 13.13 -1.17 -6.75
CA ALA A 293 12.20 -1.99 -7.53
C ALA A 293 12.60 -2.20 -9.02
N GLN A 294 13.38 -1.28 -9.61
CA GLN A 294 13.93 -1.42 -10.96
C GLN A 294 14.84 -2.65 -11.14
N ARG A 295 15.47 -3.17 -10.07
CA ARG A 295 16.35 -4.36 -10.14
C ARG A 295 15.59 -5.68 -10.09
N ALA A 296 14.33 -5.68 -9.68
CA ALA A 296 13.46 -6.87 -9.72
C ALA A 296 12.92 -7.16 -11.13
N ILE A 297 13.10 -6.24 -12.08
CA ILE A 297 12.58 -6.33 -13.46
C ILE A 297 13.43 -7.29 -14.31
N HIS A 298 14.68 -7.57 -13.92
CA HIS A 298 15.59 -8.43 -14.66
C HIS A 298 15.75 -9.79 -13.97
N ALA A 299 14.61 -10.47 -13.73
CA ALA A 299 14.61 -11.89 -13.42
C ALA A 299 15.23 -12.64 -14.60
N THR A 300 16.36 -13.30 -14.38
CA THR A 300 17.12 -13.95 -15.46
C THR A 300 16.75 -15.41 -15.64
N GLN A 301 16.57 -16.16 -14.54
CA GLN A 301 16.26 -17.58 -14.56
C GLN A 301 15.73 -18.06 -13.19
N ILE A 302 15.08 -19.23 -13.18
CA ILE A 302 14.79 -20.01 -11.96
C ILE A 302 15.78 -21.17 -11.88
N ILE A 303 16.38 -21.36 -10.71
CA ILE A 303 17.34 -22.43 -10.40
C ILE A 303 16.86 -23.21 -9.19
N LEU A 304 17.12 -24.51 -9.16
CA LEU A 304 16.87 -25.35 -8.00
C LEU A 304 18.08 -25.31 -7.07
N ASP A 305 17.86 -24.99 -5.80
CA ASP A 305 18.90 -25.09 -4.77
C ASP A 305 19.23 -26.56 -4.49
N CYS A 306 20.51 -26.93 -4.56
CA CYS A 306 20.94 -28.31 -4.40
C CYS A 306 20.91 -28.84 -2.96
N HIS A 307 20.79 -27.96 -1.95
CA HIS A 307 20.69 -28.35 -0.54
C HIS A 307 19.25 -28.32 -0.04
N CYS A 308 18.48 -27.25 -0.34
CA CYS A 308 17.11 -27.13 0.17
C CYS A 308 16.02 -27.56 -0.82
N ASN A 309 16.39 -27.90 -2.06
CA ASN A 309 15.50 -28.35 -3.13
C ASN A 309 14.35 -27.39 -3.46
N LYS A 310 14.49 -26.11 -3.07
CA LYS A 310 13.52 -25.06 -3.36
C LYS A 310 13.97 -24.25 -4.55
N SER A 311 13.03 -23.88 -5.42
CA SER A 311 13.28 -22.98 -6.54
C SER A 311 13.69 -21.58 -6.06
N ARG A 312 14.64 -20.97 -6.76
CA ARG A 312 15.17 -19.63 -6.51
C ARG A 312 15.24 -18.86 -7.82
N CYS A 313 14.81 -17.60 -7.81
CA CYS A 313 14.93 -16.72 -8.96
C CYS A 313 16.22 -15.90 -8.87
N LEU A 314 17.02 -15.91 -9.94
CA LEU A 314 18.19 -15.04 -10.06
C LEU A 314 17.79 -13.68 -10.61
N TYR A 315 18.37 -12.63 -10.02
CA TYR A 315 18.15 -11.24 -10.43
C TYR A 315 19.45 -10.61 -10.89
N ALA A 316 19.42 -9.97 -12.05
CA ALA A 316 20.55 -9.21 -12.55
C ALA A 316 20.45 -7.73 -12.15
N SER A 317 21.62 -7.11 -11.92
CA SER A 317 21.67 -5.67 -11.64
C SER A 317 21.36 -4.79 -12.86
N LYS A 318 21.43 -5.36 -14.07
CA LYS A 318 21.17 -4.71 -15.37
C LYS A 318 20.48 -5.73 -16.29
N LYS A 319 19.85 -5.24 -17.36
CA LYS A 319 19.32 -6.12 -18.42
C LYS A 319 20.49 -6.91 -19.02
N ILE A 320 20.41 -8.24 -18.95
CA ILE A 320 21.39 -9.15 -19.54
C ILE A 320 21.08 -9.34 -21.03
N THR A 321 22.11 -9.43 -21.86
CA THR A 321 22.02 -9.77 -23.29
C THR A 321 21.87 -11.28 -23.51
N GLU A 322 21.41 -11.72 -24.68
CA GLU A 322 21.24 -13.17 -24.95
C GLU A 322 22.55 -13.96 -24.88
N ASP A 323 23.69 -13.35 -25.22
CA ASP A 323 24.99 -14.03 -25.15
C ASP A 323 25.50 -14.15 -23.70
N GLU A 324 25.35 -13.11 -22.88
CA GLU A 324 25.63 -13.19 -21.45
C GLU A 324 24.72 -14.22 -20.75
N LYS A 325 23.47 -14.37 -21.20
CA LYS A 325 22.56 -15.41 -20.69
C LYS A 325 23.05 -16.82 -21.01
N LYS A 326 23.57 -17.06 -22.22
CA LYS A 326 24.18 -18.36 -22.59
C LYS A 326 25.40 -18.68 -21.74
N ILE A 327 26.25 -17.68 -21.48
CA ILE A 327 27.44 -17.86 -20.62
C ILE A 327 27.02 -18.17 -19.19
N LEU A 328 26.00 -17.48 -18.66
CA LEU A 328 25.44 -17.78 -17.35
C LEU A 328 24.89 -19.21 -17.28
N MET A 329 24.14 -19.67 -18.29
CA MET A 329 23.64 -21.05 -18.33
C MET A 329 24.77 -22.08 -18.32
N ALA A 330 25.78 -21.89 -19.17
CA ALA A 330 26.95 -22.78 -19.20
C ALA A 330 27.68 -22.84 -17.85
N HIS A 331 27.76 -21.70 -17.13
CA HIS A 331 28.36 -21.68 -15.81
C HIS A 331 27.48 -22.39 -14.76
N LEU A 332 26.17 -22.19 -14.81
CA LEU A 332 25.22 -22.84 -13.88
C LEU A 332 25.19 -24.36 -14.06
N ASP A 333 25.41 -24.86 -15.27
CA ASP A 333 25.56 -26.31 -15.51
C ASP A 333 26.81 -26.90 -14.84
N THR A 334 27.81 -26.06 -14.52
CA THR A 334 29.06 -26.48 -13.86
C THR A 334 29.06 -26.32 -12.34
N VAL A 335 28.05 -25.66 -11.76
CA VAL A 335 28.05 -25.28 -10.33
C VAL A 335 26.79 -25.74 -9.61
N CYS A 336 26.95 -26.33 -8.42
CA CYS A 336 25.85 -26.63 -7.49
C CYS A 336 25.43 -25.34 -6.79
N TYR A 337 24.26 -24.78 -7.14
CA TYR A 337 23.75 -23.57 -6.49
C TYR A 337 23.20 -23.89 -5.09
N THR A 338 23.67 -23.14 -4.08
CA THR A 338 23.18 -23.21 -2.70
C THR A 338 22.64 -21.86 -2.24
N CYS A 339 21.66 -21.87 -1.33
CA CYS A 339 21.12 -20.65 -0.72
C CYS A 339 22.21 -19.72 -0.18
N GLY A 340 22.16 -18.45 -0.59
CA GLY A 340 23.10 -17.42 -0.15
C GLY A 340 24.30 -17.22 -1.08
N THR A 341 24.49 -18.06 -2.09
CA THR A 341 25.55 -17.89 -3.09
C THR A 341 25.24 -16.70 -4.00
N THR A 342 26.18 -15.77 -4.10
CA THR A 342 26.16 -14.64 -5.05
C THR A 342 27.24 -14.83 -6.11
N PHE A 343 26.89 -14.64 -7.38
CA PHE A 343 27.85 -14.66 -8.48
C PHE A 343 28.49 -13.28 -8.63
N SER A 344 29.70 -13.10 -8.08
CA SER A 344 30.51 -11.91 -8.30
C SER A 344 31.23 -12.01 -9.65
N GLN A 345 31.40 -10.90 -10.38
CA GLN A 345 32.25 -10.86 -11.59
C GLN A 345 33.72 -11.28 -11.35
N ASN A 346 34.16 -11.36 -10.09
CA ASN A 346 35.54 -11.71 -9.73
C ASN A 346 35.75 -13.17 -9.33
N ASP A 347 34.71 -13.99 -9.28
CA ASP A 347 34.87 -15.41 -8.93
C ASP A 347 35.03 -16.24 -10.22
N ASN A 348 36.30 -16.51 -10.54
CA ASN A 348 36.78 -17.48 -11.52
C ASN A 348 36.35 -17.29 -12.99
N GLY A 349 37.00 -16.34 -13.68
CA GLY A 349 37.22 -16.44 -15.12
C GLY A 349 36.34 -15.59 -16.04
N PHE A 350 35.54 -14.67 -15.50
CA PHE A 350 34.90 -13.62 -16.29
C PHE A 350 35.88 -12.46 -16.57
N LYS A 351 36.81 -12.67 -17.51
CA LYS A 351 37.51 -11.56 -18.16
C LYS A 351 36.70 -11.14 -19.39
N MET A 352 35.97 -10.03 -19.28
CA MET A 352 35.62 -9.23 -20.46
C MET A 352 36.64 -8.09 -20.50
N GLU A 353 37.55 -8.16 -21.48
CA GLU A 353 38.54 -7.13 -21.74
C GLU A 353 37.81 -5.81 -22.02
N LEU A 354 38.14 -4.77 -21.24
CA LEU A 354 37.74 -3.41 -21.51
C LEU A 354 38.83 -2.82 -22.42
N GLU A 355 38.53 -2.60 -23.69
CA GLU A 355 39.28 -1.64 -24.49
C GLU A 355 38.97 -0.23 -23.95
N ASP A 356 40.01 0.39 -23.39
CA ASP A 356 40.07 1.81 -23.06
C ASP A 356 39.98 2.61 -24.37
N ASP A 357 38.88 3.34 -24.56
CA ASP A 357 38.88 4.52 -25.42
C ASP A 357 38.65 5.75 -24.54
N SER A 358 39.78 6.40 -24.24
CA SER A 358 39.87 7.76 -23.76
C SER A 358 39.16 8.72 -24.72
N LEU A 359 38.14 9.44 -24.25
CA LEU A 359 37.69 10.66 -24.91
C LEU A 359 37.71 11.83 -23.94
N GLU A 360 38.48 12.80 -24.38
CA GLU A 360 38.90 14.03 -23.75
C GLU A 360 37.74 14.93 -23.32
N GLU A 361 37.99 15.65 -22.22
CA GLU A 361 37.34 16.92 -21.92
C GLU A 361 37.42 17.86 -23.13
N SER A 362 36.27 18.34 -23.60
CA SER A 362 36.22 19.70 -24.13
C SER A 362 35.04 20.45 -23.53
N SER A 363 35.43 21.41 -22.71
CA SER A 363 34.66 22.51 -22.19
C SER A 363 34.24 23.44 -23.33
N ARG A 364 32.97 23.91 -23.31
CA ARG A 364 32.58 25.25 -23.80
C ARG A 364 31.12 25.57 -23.44
N LYS A 365 31.01 26.55 -22.54
CA LYS A 365 29.94 27.54 -22.30
C LYS A 365 28.50 27.09 -22.11
#